data_AF-A0A1W9QCA9-F1
#
_entry.id   AF-A0A1W9QCA9-F1
#
_cell.length_a   1.000
_cell.length_b   1.000
_cell.length_c   1.000
_cell.angle_alpha   90.00
_cell.angle_beta   90.00
_cell.angle_gamma   90.00
#
_symmetry.space_group_name_H-M   'P 1'
#
loop_
_entity.id
_entity.type
_entity.pdbx_description
1 polymer ?
#
loop_
_entity_poly.entity_id
_entity_poly.type
_entity_poly.pdbx_seq_one_letter_code
_entity_poly.pdbx_strand_id
1 'polypeptide(L)'
;MTQSGPTSRPSFALALTGGLIALIAGAGLYAHGQKGAEVERDELEQAPLAKPSRAPTPKGTQSFEAVVPAEDWVDFSPGPSPLPRSPKAHEENITVQVAAARTCSTSSVDGLSQQLIAEMRSLAPQDLTQIPDRPNLTVDRSAFLFLEANARTALVAALDSNRSRTMRLNSAFRTLAQQYLVSEWAAAKRCGVTLAASPGTSNHETGLAIDLAEPQTWRKTLEAHGFRWMGKADPVHFDYVGRTSRRKNLDVLAFQRLWNRHHGDDMIAEDGQFGASTRERLRKAPARGFRSKTPALPSGG
;
A
#
# COMPACT_ATOMS: atom_id res chain seq x y z
N MET A 1 -15.03 31.76 76.25
CA MET A 1 -13.60 31.39 76.13
C MET A 1 -13.45 30.69 74.78
N THR A 2 -13.22 31.42 73.67
CA THR A 2 -11.89 31.79 73.10
C THR A 2 -11.03 30.56 72.79
N GLN A 3 -10.37 30.36 71.64
CA GLN A 3 -10.20 31.03 70.35
C GLN A 3 -9.23 30.11 69.54
N SER A 4 -9.29 30.18 68.20
CA SER A 4 -8.16 30.26 67.23
C SER A 4 -6.98 29.26 67.25
N GLY A 5 -6.51 28.88 66.04
CA GLY A 5 -5.33 28.01 65.77
C GLY A 5 -3.97 28.54 66.26
N PRO A 6 -2.81 27.92 65.88
CA PRO A 6 -2.25 28.13 64.54
C PRO A 6 -1.38 26.98 63.95
N THR A 7 -1.00 27.23 62.70
CA THR A 7 0.06 26.64 61.86
C THR A 7 1.46 26.64 62.45
N SER A 8 2.29 25.62 62.14
CA SER A 8 3.73 25.80 61.92
C SER A 8 4.36 24.64 61.12
N ARG A 9 5.15 25.01 60.10
CA ARG A 9 6.12 24.17 59.39
C ARG A 9 7.44 24.11 60.20
N PRO A 10 8.30 23.13 59.90
CA PRO A 10 9.70 23.48 59.62
C PRO A 10 10.20 22.91 58.28
N SER A 11 11.24 23.58 57.78
CA SER A 11 11.95 23.36 56.51
C SER A 11 13.19 22.46 56.66
N PHE A 12 13.75 22.06 55.50
CA PHE A 12 15.07 21.43 55.23
C PHE A 12 15.17 19.92 55.54
N ALA A 13 15.77 19.05 54.72
CA ALA A 13 16.75 19.24 53.65
C ALA A 13 16.58 18.19 52.52
N LEU A 14 16.95 18.61 51.32
CA LEU A 14 17.03 17.85 50.08
C LEU A 14 18.43 17.22 49.98
N ALA A 15 18.52 15.91 49.73
CA ALA A 15 19.74 15.27 49.24
C ALA A 15 19.39 14.49 47.96
N LEU A 16 19.64 15.12 46.80
CA LEU A 16 19.62 14.50 45.48
C LEU A 16 21.05 14.07 45.14
N THR A 17 21.30 12.77 45.06
CA THR A 17 22.50 12.22 44.43
C THR A 17 22.22 11.93 42.96
N GLY A 18 22.85 12.76 42.11
CA GLY A 18 23.64 12.36 40.94
C GLY A 18 22.99 11.50 39.83
N GLY A 19 22.86 12.10 38.65
CA GLY A 19 22.65 11.37 37.39
C GLY A 19 22.28 12.24 36.21
N LEU A 20 23.10 13.25 35.87
CA LEU A 20 22.89 14.09 34.68
C LEU A 20 23.68 13.50 33.50
N ILE A 21 22.97 12.95 32.52
CA ILE A 21 23.48 12.65 31.18
C ILE A 21 23.44 13.95 30.37
N ALA A 22 24.61 14.42 29.96
CA ALA A 22 24.77 15.61 29.13
C ALA A 22 24.34 15.34 27.67
N LEU A 23 23.31 16.06 27.21
CA LEU A 23 23.03 16.27 25.80
C LEU A 23 23.69 17.60 25.38
N ILE A 24 24.75 17.51 24.58
CA ILE A 24 25.39 18.67 23.95
C ILE A 24 24.53 19.07 22.74
N ALA A 25 23.79 20.18 22.89
CA ALA A 25 23.22 20.91 21.77
C ALA A 25 24.26 21.93 21.26
N GLY A 26 24.84 21.65 20.09
CA GLY A 26 25.68 22.60 19.38
C GLY A 26 24.83 23.58 18.58
N ALA A 27 24.59 24.77 19.14
CA ALA A 27 24.12 25.93 18.39
C ALA A 27 25.33 26.66 17.79
N GLY A 28 25.55 26.52 16.49
CA GLY A 28 26.50 27.33 15.72
C GLY A 28 25.77 28.49 15.05
N LEU A 29 26.00 29.71 15.54
CA LEU A 29 25.73 30.93 14.80
C LEU A 29 26.68 30.99 13.58
N TYR A 30 26.13 31.25 12.39
CA TYR A 30 26.89 31.79 11.27
C TYR A 30 26.08 32.93 10.66
N ALA A 31 26.66 34.13 10.71
CA ALA A 31 26.17 35.32 10.03
C ALA A 31 27.09 35.66 8.86
N HIS A 32 26.46 36.25 7.83
CA HIS A 32 27.00 37.00 6.70
C HIS A 32 27.70 36.28 5.54
N GLY A 33 27.11 36.46 4.35
CA GLY A 33 27.79 36.29 3.07
C GLY A 33 26.89 36.24 1.85
N GLN A 34 26.00 37.22 1.64
CA GLN A 34 25.42 37.43 0.30
C GLN A 34 26.49 38.04 -0.61
N LYS A 35 26.94 37.28 -1.60
CA LYS A 35 27.57 37.79 -2.81
C LYS A 35 26.86 37.16 -4.01
N GLY A 36 26.36 38.03 -4.88
CA GLY A 36 25.74 37.64 -6.13
C GLY A 36 26.74 37.03 -7.10
N ALA A 37 26.19 36.23 -8.01
CA ALA A 37 26.77 35.95 -9.32
C ALA A 37 25.61 35.54 -10.24
N GLU A 38 25.11 36.52 -11.01
CA GLU A 38 24.57 36.24 -12.35
C GLU A 38 25.74 35.74 -13.21
N VAL A 39 25.61 34.54 -13.76
CA VAL A 39 26.37 34.01 -14.90
C VAL A 39 25.42 33.00 -15.55
N GLU A 40 24.67 33.40 -16.57
CA GLU A 40 25.03 33.34 -18.00
C GLU A 40 24.28 32.16 -18.64
N ARG A 41 23.14 32.51 -19.26
CA ARG A 41 22.56 31.73 -20.34
C ARG A 41 23.35 32.10 -21.58
N ASP A 42 24.09 31.16 -22.14
CA ASP A 42 24.22 31.03 -23.59
C ASP A 42 24.89 29.69 -23.97
N GLU A 43 24.34 29.14 -25.06
CA GLU A 43 25.06 28.37 -26.09
C GLU A 43 25.66 26.99 -25.74
N LEU A 44 24.86 25.94 -25.94
CA LEU A 44 25.34 24.71 -26.60
C LEU A 44 24.28 24.25 -27.60
N GLU A 45 24.30 24.92 -28.76
CA GLU A 45 23.67 24.45 -29.98
C GLU A 45 24.46 23.28 -30.59
N GLN A 46 23.70 22.36 -31.18
CA GLN A 46 24.07 21.58 -32.39
C GLN A 46 25.23 20.58 -32.30
N ALA A 47 24.91 19.33 -31.94
CA ALA A 47 25.63 18.16 -32.43
C ALA A 47 24.85 17.50 -33.59
N PRO A 48 25.48 17.21 -34.75
CA PRO A 48 24.80 16.72 -35.93
C PRO A 48 24.36 15.25 -35.81
N LEU A 49 23.17 14.94 -36.36
CA LEU A 49 22.63 13.59 -36.52
C LEU A 49 23.61 12.67 -37.28
N ALA A 50 24.10 11.64 -36.61
CA ALA A 50 24.75 10.51 -37.26
C ALA A 50 23.71 9.65 -38.01
N LYS A 51 23.96 9.41 -39.30
CA LYS A 51 23.16 8.54 -40.17
C LYS A 51 23.19 7.08 -39.70
N PRO A 52 22.12 6.29 -39.93
CA PRO A 52 22.00 4.94 -39.41
C PRO A 52 22.98 3.98 -40.08
N SER A 53 23.82 3.32 -39.28
CA SER A 53 24.65 2.20 -39.72
C SER A 53 23.83 0.91 -39.73
N ARG A 54 23.87 0.21 -40.87
CA ARG A 54 23.17 -1.03 -41.18
C ARG A 54 23.78 -2.19 -40.39
N ALA A 55 23.04 -2.73 -39.42
CA ALA A 55 23.43 -3.95 -38.71
C ALA A 55 23.30 -5.19 -39.63
N PRO A 56 24.23 -6.15 -39.55
CA PRO A 56 24.21 -7.36 -40.37
C PRO A 56 23.15 -8.37 -39.88
N THR A 57 22.51 -9.04 -40.84
CA THR A 57 21.57 -10.14 -40.65
C THR A 57 22.25 -11.35 -39.99
N PRO A 58 21.74 -11.87 -38.86
CA PRO A 58 22.20 -13.17 -38.37
C PRO A 58 21.46 -14.30 -39.10
N LYS A 59 22.23 -15.07 -39.89
CA LYS A 59 21.89 -16.42 -40.33
C LYS A 59 22.09 -17.40 -39.16
N GLY A 60 21.21 -18.38 -39.03
CA GLY A 60 21.52 -19.64 -38.33
C GLY A 60 20.61 -19.94 -37.15
N THR A 61 19.57 -20.70 -37.43
CA THR A 61 18.84 -21.52 -36.46
C THR A 61 19.80 -22.55 -35.85
N GLN A 62 19.97 -22.52 -34.54
CA GLN A 62 20.44 -23.69 -33.79
C GLN A 62 19.54 -23.88 -32.57
N SER A 63 18.78 -24.97 -32.65
CA SER A 63 18.00 -25.57 -31.57
C SER A 63 18.94 -26.08 -30.48
N PHE A 64 18.75 -25.60 -29.26
CA PHE A 64 19.29 -26.24 -28.07
C PHE A 64 18.13 -26.84 -27.28
N GLU A 65 18.02 -28.17 -27.33
CA GLU A 65 17.23 -28.94 -26.37
C GLU A 65 17.92 -28.83 -25.01
N ALA A 66 17.26 -28.19 -24.05
CA ALA A 66 17.64 -28.24 -22.66
C ALA A 66 16.84 -29.35 -21.98
N VAL A 67 17.49 -30.48 -21.74
CA VAL A 67 17.04 -31.52 -20.81
C VAL A 67 17.16 -30.94 -19.39
N VAL A 68 16.03 -30.78 -18.71
CA VAL A 68 15.97 -30.55 -17.26
C VAL A 68 15.26 -31.75 -16.62
N PRO A 69 15.82 -32.35 -15.54
CA PRO A 69 15.15 -33.44 -14.84
C PRO A 69 13.94 -32.90 -14.07
N ALA A 70 12.81 -33.58 -14.24
CA ALA A 70 11.56 -33.32 -13.54
C ALA A 70 11.66 -33.84 -12.11
N GLU A 71 11.56 -32.94 -11.14
CA GLU A 71 11.21 -33.28 -9.77
C GLU A 71 9.85 -32.63 -9.46
N ASP A 72 8.84 -33.49 -9.37
CA ASP A 72 7.54 -33.38 -8.68
C ASP A 72 6.89 -32.00 -8.57
N TRP A 73 6.31 -31.54 -9.68
CA TRP A 73 5.15 -30.64 -9.65
C TRP A 73 3.88 -31.44 -9.92
N VAL A 74 3.00 -31.49 -8.93
CA VAL A 74 1.72 -32.21 -8.97
C VAL A 74 0.87 -31.66 -10.13
N ASP A 75 0.54 -32.56 -11.06
CA ASP A 75 -0.37 -32.33 -12.20
C ASP A 75 -1.73 -31.83 -11.71
N PHE A 76 -2.10 -30.60 -12.07
CA PHE A 76 -3.46 -30.08 -11.91
C PHE A 76 -4.20 -30.25 -13.23
N SER A 77 -4.49 -31.50 -13.59
CA SER A 77 -5.44 -31.83 -14.65
C SER A 77 -6.82 -31.22 -14.29
N PRO A 78 -7.48 -30.48 -15.19
CA PRO A 78 -8.80 -29.93 -14.93
C PRO A 78 -9.82 -31.06 -14.84
N GLY A 79 -10.26 -31.36 -13.62
CA GLY A 79 -11.39 -32.27 -13.38
C GLY A 79 -12.66 -31.80 -14.11
N PRO A 80 -13.62 -32.72 -14.36
CA PRO A 80 -14.82 -32.41 -15.12
C PRO A 80 -15.59 -31.24 -14.49
N SER A 81 -16.08 -30.36 -15.36
CA SER A 81 -16.86 -29.16 -15.03
C SER A 81 -17.90 -29.44 -13.93
N PRO A 82 -17.90 -28.69 -12.82
CA PRO A 82 -18.94 -28.84 -11.82
C PRO A 82 -20.27 -28.33 -12.40
N LEU A 83 -21.29 -29.19 -12.37
CA LEU A 83 -22.68 -28.82 -12.62
C LEU A 83 -23.05 -27.55 -11.81
N PRO A 84 -23.95 -26.69 -12.31
CA PRO A 84 -24.28 -25.43 -11.66
C PRO A 84 -24.96 -25.72 -10.32
N ARG A 85 -24.21 -25.56 -9.22
CA ARG A 85 -24.79 -25.49 -7.88
C ARG A 85 -25.43 -24.12 -7.73
N SER A 86 -26.74 -24.09 -7.48
CA SER A 86 -27.46 -22.88 -7.08
C SER A 86 -26.71 -22.16 -5.96
N PRO A 87 -26.51 -20.84 -6.02
CA PRO A 87 -25.83 -20.11 -4.97
C PRO A 87 -26.66 -20.19 -3.69
N LYS A 88 -26.10 -20.76 -2.62
CA LYS A 88 -26.74 -20.69 -1.29
C LYS A 88 -26.68 -19.24 -0.81
N ALA A 89 -27.83 -18.64 -0.56
CA ALA A 89 -28.05 -17.27 -0.06
C ALA A 89 -27.42 -16.94 1.32
N HIS A 90 -26.53 -17.80 1.86
CA HIS A 90 -25.87 -17.62 3.16
C HIS A 90 -24.40 -17.17 3.09
N GLU A 91 -23.76 -17.18 1.91
CA GLU A 91 -22.38 -16.65 1.74
C GLU A 91 -22.35 -15.13 1.46
N GLU A 92 -23.51 -14.49 1.32
CA GLU A 92 -23.62 -13.09 0.89
C GLU A 92 -23.36 -12.06 1.99
N ASN A 93 -23.35 -12.44 3.27
CA ASN A 93 -23.34 -11.51 4.40
C ASN A 93 -22.26 -11.81 5.46
N ILE A 94 -21.07 -12.28 5.07
CA ILE A 94 -19.97 -12.37 6.05
C ILE A 94 -19.42 -10.97 6.36
N THR A 95 -19.06 -10.73 7.61
CA THR A 95 -18.37 -9.49 8.00
C THR A 95 -16.87 -9.58 7.69
N VAL A 96 -16.18 -8.45 7.70
CA VAL A 96 -14.71 -8.40 7.58
C VAL A 96 -14.02 -9.27 8.64
N GLN A 97 -14.52 -9.29 9.88
CA GLN A 97 -13.97 -10.17 10.92
C GLN A 97 -14.13 -11.66 10.55
N VAL A 98 -15.28 -12.05 10.02
CA VAL A 98 -15.52 -13.43 9.58
C VAL A 98 -14.63 -13.78 8.38
N ALA A 99 -14.45 -12.85 7.44
CA ALA A 99 -13.53 -13.02 6.32
C ALA A 99 -12.08 -13.24 6.79
N ALA A 100 -11.59 -12.43 7.74
CA ALA A 100 -10.28 -12.60 8.36
C ALA A 100 -10.13 -13.96 9.05
N ALA A 101 -11.17 -14.43 9.74
CA ALA A 101 -11.13 -15.70 10.48
C ALA A 101 -11.26 -16.95 9.58
N ARG A 102 -11.95 -16.87 8.45
CA ARG A 102 -12.36 -18.06 7.67
C ARG A 102 -11.72 -18.19 6.30
N THR A 103 -11.04 -17.16 5.82
CA THR A 103 -10.43 -17.14 4.48
C THR A 103 -8.93 -16.91 4.55
N CYS A 104 -8.26 -17.07 3.40
CA CYS A 104 -6.84 -16.75 3.21
C CYS A 104 -6.62 -15.95 1.91
N SER A 105 -7.64 -15.23 1.44
CA SER A 105 -7.54 -14.38 0.26
C SER A 105 -8.15 -13.03 0.56
N THR A 106 -7.41 -11.96 0.23
CA THR A 106 -7.88 -10.59 0.36
C THR A 106 -9.06 -10.31 -0.57
N SER A 107 -9.30 -11.15 -1.58
CA SER A 107 -10.49 -11.07 -2.43
C SER A 107 -11.81 -11.26 -1.67
N SER A 108 -11.75 -11.86 -0.48
CA SER A 108 -12.93 -12.05 0.38
C SER A 108 -13.58 -10.73 0.84
N VAL A 109 -12.89 -9.59 0.71
CA VAL A 109 -13.41 -8.25 1.00
C VAL A 109 -13.50 -7.34 -0.23
N ASP A 110 -13.42 -7.87 -1.45
CA ASP A 110 -13.33 -7.06 -2.68
C ASP A 110 -14.48 -6.07 -2.84
N GLY A 111 -15.70 -6.47 -2.50
CA GLY A 111 -16.87 -5.59 -2.60
C GLY A 111 -16.76 -4.37 -1.68
N LEU A 112 -16.33 -4.54 -0.43
CA LEU A 112 -16.06 -3.42 0.48
C LEU A 112 -14.85 -2.61 -0.01
N SER A 113 -13.80 -3.27 -0.47
CA SER A 113 -12.59 -2.61 -0.98
C SER A 113 -12.88 -1.70 -2.18
N GLN A 114 -13.74 -2.11 -3.11
CA GLN A 114 -14.15 -1.26 -4.22
C GLN A 114 -14.89 0.00 -3.75
N GLN A 115 -15.74 -0.10 -2.73
CA GLN A 115 -16.41 1.07 -2.13
C GLN A 115 -15.43 2.00 -1.44
N LEU A 116 -14.43 1.46 -0.74
CA LEU A 116 -13.37 2.26 -0.12
C LEU A 116 -12.52 2.98 -1.17
N ILE A 117 -12.15 2.31 -2.26
CA ILE A 117 -11.42 2.93 -3.39
C ILE A 117 -12.25 4.07 -3.99
N ALA A 118 -13.55 3.84 -4.22
CA ALA A 118 -14.44 4.87 -4.74
C ALA A 118 -14.54 6.08 -3.80
N GLU A 119 -14.68 5.86 -2.49
CA GLU A 119 -14.74 6.94 -1.50
C GLU A 119 -13.40 7.70 -1.44
N MET A 120 -12.25 7.01 -1.40
CA MET A 120 -10.93 7.65 -1.43
C MET A 120 -10.73 8.51 -2.68
N ARG A 121 -11.09 8.00 -3.85
CA ARG A 121 -10.99 8.74 -5.11
C ARG A 121 -11.92 9.96 -5.14
N SER A 122 -13.06 9.91 -4.45
CA SER A 122 -13.95 11.08 -4.30
C SER A 122 -13.33 12.17 -3.41
N LEU A 123 -12.52 11.79 -2.42
CA LEU A 123 -11.86 12.70 -1.49
C LEU A 123 -10.57 13.31 -2.05
N ALA A 124 -9.78 12.50 -2.77
CA ALA A 124 -8.49 12.88 -3.33
C ALA A 124 -8.17 12.04 -4.58
N PRO A 125 -8.63 12.44 -5.78
CA PRO A 125 -8.41 11.66 -7.00
C PRO A 125 -6.94 11.36 -7.33
N GLN A 126 -6.02 12.26 -6.95
CA GLN A 126 -4.59 12.16 -7.24
C GLN A 126 -3.81 11.28 -6.26
N ASP A 127 -4.38 11.02 -5.07
CA ASP A 127 -3.75 10.15 -4.07
C ASP A 127 -3.87 8.67 -4.45
N LEU A 128 -4.79 8.34 -5.38
CA LEU A 128 -5.03 6.98 -5.82
C LEU A 128 -5.29 6.91 -7.33
N THR A 129 -4.20 6.92 -8.10
CA THR A 129 -4.20 6.90 -9.56
C THR A 129 -4.06 5.49 -10.10
N GLN A 130 -4.77 5.19 -11.19
CA GLN A 130 -4.75 3.86 -11.78
C GLN A 130 -3.41 3.60 -12.47
N ILE A 131 -2.82 2.43 -12.23
CA ILE A 131 -1.72 1.91 -13.02
C ILE A 131 -2.31 1.52 -14.39
N PRO A 132 -1.83 2.09 -15.50
CA PRO A 132 -2.33 1.76 -16.82
C PRO A 132 -1.90 0.34 -17.20
N ASP A 133 -2.67 -0.28 -18.10
CA ASP A 133 -2.26 -1.55 -18.69
C ASP A 133 -0.90 -1.41 -19.39
N ARG A 134 -0.08 -2.46 -19.26
CA ARG A 134 1.24 -2.58 -19.89
C ARG A 134 1.44 -4.01 -20.39
N PRO A 135 2.02 -4.20 -21.58
CA PRO A 135 2.22 -5.54 -22.15
C PRO A 135 3.20 -6.39 -21.33
N ASN A 136 4.06 -5.75 -20.56
CA ASN A 136 5.05 -6.39 -19.71
C ASN A 136 4.69 -6.32 -18.21
N LEU A 137 3.41 -6.13 -17.89
CA LEU A 137 2.89 -6.19 -16.52
C LEU A 137 1.83 -7.30 -16.42
N THR A 138 2.03 -8.19 -15.47
CA THR A 138 1.08 -9.24 -15.09
C THR A 138 0.74 -9.07 -13.62
N VAL A 139 -0.51 -9.29 -13.25
CA VAL A 139 -1.08 -8.83 -11.98
C VAL A 139 -1.87 -9.96 -11.35
N ASP A 140 -1.61 -10.22 -10.07
CA ASP A 140 -2.39 -11.17 -9.31
C ASP A 140 -3.82 -10.67 -9.11
N ARG A 141 -4.79 -11.60 -9.10
CA ARG A 141 -6.22 -11.28 -9.14
C ARG A 141 -6.72 -10.39 -7.99
N SER A 142 -6.04 -10.39 -6.86
CA SER A 142 -6.41 -9.63 -5.66
C SER A 142 -5.71 -8.27 -5.52
N ALA A 143 -4.85 -7.90 -6.47
CA ALA A 143 -4.14 -6.63 -6.45
C ALA A 143 -5.00 -5.52 -7.07
N PHE A 144 -5.21 -4.44 -6.30
CA PHE A 144 -5.81 -3.23 -6.86
C PHE A 144 -4.73 -2.39 -7.53
N LEU A 145 -4.88 -2.18 -8.84
CA LEU A 145 -3.94 -1.44 -9.69
C LEU A 145 -4.02 0.07 -9.51
N PHE A 146 -3.78 0.52 -8.28
CA PHE A 146 -3.65 1.92 -7.97
C PHE A 146 -2.37 2.18 -7.18
N LEU A 147 -1.81 3.37 -7.38
CA LEU A 147 -0.71 3.94 -6.60
C LEU A 147 -0.91 5.46 -6.50
N GLU A 148 -0.19 6.10 -5.58
CA GLU A 148 -0.05 7.55 -5.59
C GLU A 148 0.57 8.01 -6.91
N ALA A 149 0.20 9.20 -7.40
CA ALA A 149 0.53 9.66 -8.74
C ALA A 149 2.02 9.56 -9.13
N ASN A 150 2.93 9.91 -8.22
CA ASN A 150 4.37 9.86 -8.49
C ASN A 150 4.90 8.42 -8.40
N ALA A 151 4.43 7.63 -7.43
CA ALA A 151 4.76 6.20 -7.36
C ALA A 151 4.30 5.44 -8.61
N ARG A 152 3.07 5.72 -9.09
CA ARG A 152 2.52 5.20 -10.35
C ARG A 152 3.40 5.59 -11.54
N THR A 153 3.80 6.85 -11.62
CA THR A 153 4.64 7.35 -12.72
C THR A 153 6.01 6.70 -12.73
N ALA A 154 6.62 6.53 -11.55
CA ALA A 154 7.87 5.83 -11.38
C ALA A 154 7.79 4.34 -11.78
N LEU A 155 6.73 3.63 -11.36
CA LEU A 155 6.52 2.23 -11.73
C LEU A 155 6.38 2.08 -13.25
N VAL A 156 5.59 2.94 -13.88
CA VAL A 156 5.42 2.95 -15.33
C VAL A 156 6.75 3.22 -16.04
N ALA A 157 7.55 4.17 -15.58
CA ALA A 157 8.88 4.42 -16.14
C ALA A 157 9.81 3.21 -16.01
N ALA A 158 9.75 2.47 -14.90
CA ALA A 158 10.51 1.24 -14.70
C ALA A 158 10.07 0.11 -15.65
N LEU A 159 8.76 -0.04 -15.89
CA LEU A 159 8.23 -1.00 -16.87
C LEU A 159 8.65 -0.61 -18.29
N ASP A 160 8.55 0.68 -18.63
CA ASP A 160 8.85 1.21 -19.96
C ASP A 160 10.34 1.17 -20.29
N SER A 161 11.23 1.21 -19.28
CA SER A 161 12.68 1.05 -19.45
C SER A 161 13.13 -0.40 -19.59
N ASN A 162 12.24 -1.38 -19.38
CA ASN A 162 12.55 -2.80 -19.40
C ASN A 162 11.46 -3.64 -20.11
N ARG A 163 11.10 -3.23 -21.33
CA ARG A 163 9.97 -3.80 -22.09
C ARG A 163 10.10 -5.27 -22.46
N SER A 164 11.33 -5.80 -22.55
CA SER A 164 11.58 -7.20 -22.87
C SER A 164 11.38 -8.15 -21.68
N ARG A 165 11.11 -7.60 -20.50
CA ARG A 165 10.94 -8.35 -19.25
C ARG A 165 9.56 -8.11 -18.68
N THR A 166 8.88 -9.20 -18.33
CA THR A 166 7.58 -9.15 -17.66
C THR A 166 7.74 -9.00 -16.15
N MET A 167 6.99 -8.09 -15.55
CA MET A 167 6.85 -7.93 -14.11
C MET A 167 5.59 -8.68 -13.64
N ARG A 168 5.73 -9.49 -12.59
CA ARG A 168 4.60 -10.08 -11.86
C ARG A 168 4.38 -9.33 -10.55
N LEU A 169 3.28 -8.59 -10.51
CA LEU A 169 2.86 -7.75 -9.41
C LEU A 169 1.85 -8.52 -8.54
N ASN A 170 2.27 -8.88 -7.33
CA ASN A 170 1.44 -9.62 -6.37
C ASN A 170 0.48 -8.68 -5.64
N SER A 171 0.96 -7.48 -5.30
CA SER A 171 0.16 -6.48 -4.61
C SER A 171 0.66 -5.05 -4.92
N ALA A 172 -0.26 -4.08 -4.84
CA ALA A 172 0.03 -2.65 -4.93
C ALA A 172 -0.80 -1.94 -3.85
N PHE A 173 -1.80 -1.14 -4.22
CA PHE A 173 -2.70 -0.57 -3.23
C PHE A 173 -3.48 -1.66 -2.47
N ARG A 174 -3.45 -1.58 -1.14
CA ARG A 174 -4.30 -2.40 -0.25
C ARG A 174 -5.24 -1.47 0.50
N THR A 175 -6.54 -1.71 0.42
CA THR A 175 -7.52 -0.97 1.24
C THR A 175 -7.35 -1.27 2.73
N LEU A 176 -7.88 -0.40 3.59
CA LEU A 176 -7.97 -0.65 5.04
C LEU A 176 -8.55 -2.04 5.38
N ALA A 177 -9.56 -2.50 4.64
CA ALA A 177 -10.17 -3.81 4.85
C ALA A 177 -9.20 -4.95 4.50
N GLN A 178 -8.47 -4.86 3.39
CA GLN A 178 -7.46 -5.85 3.02
C GLN A 178 -6.27 -5.83 4.00
N GLN A 179 -5.86 -4.63 4.46
CA GLN A 179 -4.80 -4.49 5.46
C GLN A 179 -5.22 -5.06 6.82
N TYR A 180 -6.49 -4.94 7.19
CA TYR A 180 -7.02 -5.61 8.38
C TYR A 180 -6.89 -7.14 8.28
N LEU A 181 -7.30 -7.74 7.16
CA LEU A 181 -7.18 -9.18 6.92
C LEU A 181 -5.73 -9.68 7.09
N VAL A 182 -4.79 -9.07 6.36
CA VAL A 182 -3.37 -9.48 6.40
C VAL A 182 -2.72 -9.21 7.75
N SER A 183 -3.11 -8.15 8.47
CA SER A 183 -2.65 -7.87 9.83
C SER A 183 -3.10 -8.96 10.82
N GLU A 184 -4.37 -9.37 10.75
CA GLU A 184 -4.91 -10.47 11.55
C GLU A 184 -4.25 -11.82 11.18
N TRP A 185 -3.97 -12.06 9.90
CA TRP A 185 -3.29 -13.28 9.47
C TRP A 185 -1.84 -13.35 9.93
N ALA A 186 -1.11 -12.23 9.89
CA ALA A 186 0.24 -12.13 10.43
C ALA A 186 0.25 -12.40 11.94
N ALA A 187 -0.65 -11.77 12.69
CA ALA A 187 -0.77 -11.94 14.14
C ALA A 187 -1.08 -13.40 14.51
N ALA A 188 -1.93 -14.06 13.73
CA ALA A 188 -2.30 -15.47 13.92
C ALA A 188 -1.35 -16.47 13.23
N LYS A 189 -0.28 -16.00 12.54
CA LYS A 189 0.66 -16.82 11.76
C LYS A 189 -0.01 -17.79 10.79
N ARG A 190 -1.04 -17.32 10.09
CA ARG A 190 -1.84 -18.12 9.15
C ARG A 190 -1.74 -17.60 7.72
N CYS A 191 -2.21 -18.41 6.79
CA CYS A 191 -2.28 -18.04 5.37
C CYS A 191 -0.91 -17.66 4.76
N GLY A 192 0.19 -18.15 5.35
CA GLY A 192 1.56 -17.83 4.91
C GLY A 192 2.01 -16.39 5.20
N VAL A 193 1.21 -15.58 5.90
CA VAL A 193 1.57 -14.19 6.24
C VAL A 193 2.35 -14.20 7.55
N THR A 194 3.59 -13.72 7.52
CA THR A 194 4.48 -13.68 8.68
C THR A 194 4.72 -12.26 9.19
N LEU A 195 4.49 -11.25 8.35
CA LEU A 195 4.70 -9.84 8.66
C LEU A 195 3.60 -9.01 7.99
N ALA A 196 3.03 -8.07 8.74
CA ALA A 196 2.13 -7.05 8.22
C ALA A 196 2.12 -5.83 9.16
N ALA A 197 2.05 -4.64 8.58
CA ALA A 197 1.81 -3.42 9.34
C ALA A 197 0.40 -3.45 9.96
N SER A 198 0.22 -2.71 11.06
CA SER A 198 -1.11 -2.44 11.62
C SER A 198 -1.94 -1.64 10.61
N PRO A 199 -3.27 -1.80 10.55
CA PRO A 199 -4.10 -1.02 9.64
C PRO A 199 -4.00 0.49 9.92
N GLY A 200 -4.09 1.31 8.88
CA GLY A 200 -3.83 2.75 8.90
C GLY A 200 -2.35 3.14 8.97
N THR A 201 -1.41 2.19 8.80
CA THR A 201 0.04 2.45 8.88
C THR A 201 0.85 1.85 7.74
N SER A 202 0.23 1.05 6.86
CA SER A 202 0.89 0.38 5.75
C SER A 202 1.18 1.32 4.59
N ASN A 203 2.34 1.19 3.96
CA ASN A 203 2.62 1.95 2.73
C ASN A 203 1.72 1.52 1.56
N HIS A 204 1.18 0.29 1.58
CA HIS A 204 0.18 -0.16 0.60
C HIS A 204 -1.15 0.59 0.74
N GLU A 205 -1.55 0.97 1.95
CA GLU A 205 -2.76 1.78 2.22
C GLU A 205 -2.64 3.22 1.69
N THR A 206 -1.43 3.60 1.27
CA THR A 206 -1.15 4.93 0.74
C THR A 206 -0.75 4.91 -0.74
N GLY A 207 -0.80 3.74 -1.39
CA GLY A 207 -0.37 3.61 -2.78
C GLY A 207 1.12 3.87 -2.99
N LEU A 208 1.95 3.65 -1.97
CA LEU A 208 3.40 3.86 -2.00
C LEU A 208 4.19 2.56 -1.96
N ALA A 209 3.55 1.41 -2.00
CA ALA A 209 4.24 0.12 -1.96
C ALA A 209 3.74 -0.84 -3.04
N ILE A 210 4.63 -1.72 -3.46
CA ILE A 210 4.37 -2.84 -4.36
C ILE A 210 5.07 -4.10 -3.85
N ASP A 211 4.43 -5.25 -4.07
CA ASP A 211 5.00 -6.57 -3.84
C ASP A 211 5.16 -7.31 -5.16
N LEU A 212 6.34 -7.89 -5.41
CA LEU A 212 6.66 -8.61 -6.64
C LEU A 212 6.92 -10.10 -6.42
N ALA A 213 6.58 -10.93 -7.41
CA ALA A 213 6.96 -12.35 -7.40
C ALA A 213 8.47 -12.55 -7.60
N GLU A 214 9.10 -11.77 -8.48
CA GLU A 214 10.55 -11.83 -8.75
C GLU A 214 11.28 -10.54 -8.35
N PRO A 215 11.37 -10.23 -7.04
CA PRO A 215 11.87 -8.94 -6.56
C PRO A 215 13.33 -8.68 -6.98
N GLN A 216 14.20 -9.69 -6.92
CA GLN A 216 15.62 -9.52 -7.28
C GLN A 216 15.81 -9.20 -8.76
N THR A 217 14.94 -9.71 -9.63
CA THR A 217 14.99 -9.46 -11.08
C THR A 217 14.69 -8.01 -11.42
N TRP A 218 13.85 -7.34 -10.62
CA TRP A 218 13.42 -5.96 -10.86
C TRP A 218 14.10 -4.93 -9.97
N ARG A 219 14.77 -5.37 -8.90
CA ARG A 219 15.36 -4.52 -7.86
C ARG A 219 16.16 -3.34 -8.41
N LYS A 220 17.18 -3.60 -9.23
CA LYS A 220 18.05 -2.53 -9.76
C LYS A 220 17.26 -1.50 -10.58
N THR A 221 16.32 -1.97 -11.40
CA THR A 221 15.45 -1.10 -12.22
C THR A 221 14.57 -0.24 -11.31
N LEU A 222 13.89 -0.85 -10.34
CA LEU A 222 13.01 -0.15 -9.40
C LEU A 222 13.77 0.86 -8.52
N GLU A 223 14.94 0.48 -8.02
CA GLU A 223 15.81 1.39 -7.25
C GLU A 223 16.23 2.61 -8.08
N ALA A 224 16.56 2.44 -9.36
CA ALA A 224 16.85 3.55 -10.27
C ALA A 224 15.64 4.47 -10.52
N HIS A 225 14.42 3.97 -10.28
CA HIS A 225 13.17 4.72 -10.42
C HIS A 225 12.57 5.15 -9.07
N GLY A 226 13.37 5.18 -8.00
CA GLY A 226 12.95 5.78 -6.72
C GLY A 226 12.15 4.85 -5.81
N PHE A 227 12.20 3.54 -6.05
CA PHE A 227 11.76 2.55 -5.08
C PHE A 227 12.92 2.10 -4.19
N ARG A 228 12.61 1.61 -2.99
CA ARG A 228 13.55 1.04 -2.05
C ARG A 228 13.09 -0.37 -1.71
N TRP A 229 13.95 -1.34 -1.95
CA TRP A 229 13.72 -2.71 -1.52
C TRP A 229 13.80 -2.84 0.01
N MET A 230 12.85 -3.55 0.63
CA MET A 230 12.79 -3.69 2.09
C MET A 230 13.81 -4.69 2.65
N GLY A 231 14.49 -5.44 1.77
CA GLY A 231 15.54 -6.36 2.17
C GLY A 231 15.01 -7.72 2.60
N LYS A 232 15.84 -8.48 3.32
CA LYS A 232 15.52 -9.88 3.68
C LYS A 232 14.34 -10.03 4.65
N ALA A 233 14.00 -8.98 5.40
CA ALA A 233 12.88 -8.99 6.33
C ALA A 233 11.53 -9.08 5.59
N ASP A 234 11.45 -8.45 4.41
CA ASP A 234 10.30 -8.54 3.51
C ASP A 234 10.79 -8.54 2.05
N PRO A 235 11.19 -9.71 1.53
CA PRO A 235 11.95 -9.79 0.28
C PRO A 235 11.14 -9.42 -0.96
N VAL A 236 9.81 -9.41 -0.89
CA VAL A 236 8.93 -9.07 -2.02
C VAL A 236 8.62 -7.57 -2.09
N HIS A 237 8.82 -6.85 -0.98
CA HIS A 237 8.29 -5.51 -0.76
C HIS A 237 9.23 -4.40 -1.25
N PHE A 238 8.65 -3.43 -1.94
CA PHE A 238 9.30 -2.18 -2.34
C PHE A 238 8.46 -0.97 -1.93
N ASP A 239 9.11 0.00 -1.28
CA ASP A 239 8.54 1.32 -1.01
C ASP A 239 8.94 2.32 -2.09
N TYR A 240 8.02 3.10 -2.63
CA TYR A 240 8.38 4.34 -3.30
C TYR A 240 8.85 5.37 -2.26
N VAL A 241 10.08 5.86 -2.42
CA VAL A 241 10.73 6.81 -1.48
C VAL A 241 10.95 8.19 -2.10
N GLY A 242 10.43 8.42 -3.30
CA GLY A 242 10.45 9.73 -3.95
C GLY A 242 9.48 10.74 -3.33
N ARG A 243 9.34 11.90 -4.00
CA ARG A 243 8.41 12.94 -3.55
C ARG A 243 6.97 12.42 -3.62
N THR A 244 6.23 12.58 -2.55
CA THR A 244 4.82 12.17 -2.46
C THR A 244 3.94 13.36 -2.09
N SER A 245 2.76 13.43 -2.69
CA SER A 245 1.70 14.37 -2.33
C SER A 245 0.62 13.73 -1.45
N ARG A 246 0.77 12.45 -1.10
CA ARG A 246 -0.22 11.67 -0.35
C ARG A 246 -0.73 12.39 0.90
N ARG A 247 -2.03 12.24 1.15
CA ARG A 247 -2.64 12.46 2.46
C ARG A 247 -2.40 11.24 3.33
N LYS A 248 -2.02 11.47 4.59
CA LYS A 248 -1.92 10.38 5.56
C LYS A 248 -3.31 9.87 5.90
N ASN A 249 -3.46 8.55 5.99
CA ASN A 249 -4.65 7.85 6.48
C ASN A 249 -5.97 8.16 5.73
N LEU A 250 -5.87 8.48 4.44
CA LEU A 250 -7.03 8.76 3.61
C LEU A 250 -7.98 7.54 3.50
N ASP A 251 -7.42 6.34 3.52
CA ASP A 251 -8.15 5.08 3.52
C ASP A 251 -8.98 4.87 4.80
N VAL A 252 -8.42 5.25 5.96
CA VAL A 252 -9.13 5.24 7.25
C VAL A 252 -10.29 6.23 7.22
N LEU A 253 -10.04 7.46 6.75
CA LEU A 253 -11.07 8.48 6.63
C LEU A 253 -12.19 8.05 5.67
N ALA A 254 -11.84 7.43 4.55
CA ALA A 254 -12.79 6.88 3.59
C ALA A 254 -13.70 5.81 4.24
N PHE A 255 -13.13 4.91 5.04
CA PHE A 255 -13.93 3.94 5.79
C PHE A 255 -14.86 4.62 6.81
N GLN A 256 -14.38 5.61 7.57
CA GLN A 256 -15.20 6.32 8.56
C GLN A 256 -16.41 7.00 7.91
N ARG A 257 -16.19 7.73 6.81
CA ARG A 257 -17.26 8.35 6.01
C ARG A 257 -18.24 7.35 5.45
N LEU A 258 -17.73 6.24 4.90
CA LEU A 258 -18.57 5.18 4.35
C LEU A 258 -19.42 4.55 5.45
N TRP A 259 -18.83 4.24 6.61
CA TRP A 259 -19.55 3.70 7.76
C TRP A 259 -20.69 4.63 8.20
N ASN A 260 -20.39 5.90 8.45
CA ASN A 260 -21.34 6.90 8.92
C ASN A 260 -22.52 7.11 7.96
N ARG A 261 -22.27 7.05 6.64
CA ARG A 261 -23.34 7.14 5.61
C ARG A 261 -24.39 6.02 5.74
N HIS A 262 -23.97 4.85 6.23
CA HIS A 262 -24.83 3.68 6.40
C HIS A 262 -25.34 3.51 7.83
N HIS A 263 -24.77 4.19 8.82
CA HIS A 263 -25.07 3.99 10.25
C HIS A 263 -25.26 5.33 10.99
N GLY A 264 -26.43 5.96 10.82
CA GLY A 264 -26.73 7.26 11.45
C GLY A 264 -26.77 7.22 12.98
N ASP A 265 -27.16 6.07 13.56
CA ASP A 265 -27.28 5.90 15.01
C ASP A 265 -26.00 5.31 15.65
N ASP A 266 -24.98 4.95 14.85
CA ASP A 266 -23.71 4.39 15.31
C ASP A 266 -22.52 5.07 14.61
N MET A 267 -22.50 6.40 14.64
CA MET A 267 -21.45 7.17 13.98
C MET A 267 -20.12 7.10 14.74
N ILE A 268 -19.03 7.18 13.99
CA ILE A 268 -17.65 7.32 14.49
C ILE A 268 -17.04 8.64 14.02
N ALA A 269 -16.00 9.10 14.69
CA ALA A 269 -15.25 10.28 14.26
C ALA A 269 -14.64 10.06 12.86
N GLU A 270 -14.68 11.09 12.02
CA GLU A 270 -14.07 11.12 10.68
C GLU A 270 -12.70 11.84 10.75
N ASP A 271 -11.79 11.29 11.55
CA ASP A 271 -10.49 11.90 11.89
C ASP A 271 -9.30 11.25 11.17
N GLY A 272 -9.53 10.22 10.36
CA GLY A 272 -8.49 9.43 9.71
C GLY A 272 -7.64 8.62 10.69
N GLN A 273 -8.07 8.38 11.93
CA GLN A 273 -7.33 7.59 12.90
C GLN A 273 -7.89 6.17 13.02
N PHE A 274 -7.01 5.16 12.93
CA PHE A 274 -7.40 3.77 13.12
C PHE A 274 -7.45 3.41 14.62
N GLY A 275 -8.36 4.06 15.34
CA GLY A 275 -8.62 3.82 16.76
C GLY A 275 -9.53 2.61 17.02
N ALA A 276 -9.80 2.35 18.31
CA ALA A 276 -10.63 1.23 18.74
C ALA A 276 -12.04 1.26 18.12
N SER A 277 -12.68 2.44 18.08
CA SER A 277 -14.00 2.62 17.47
C SER A 277 -13.99 2.25 15.98
N THR A 278 -13.04 2.79 15.20
CA THR A 278 -12.88 2.47 13.78
C THR A 278 -12.65 0.98 13.55
N ARG A 279 -11.78 0.35 14.35
CA ARG A 279 -11.50 -1.09 14.28
C ARG A 279 -12.75 -1.93 14.54
N GLU A 280 -13.52 -1.59 15.56
CA GLU A 280 -14.74 -2.32 15.91
C GLU A 280 -15.76 -2.28 14.77
N ARG A 281 -15.93 -1.11 14.14
CA ARG A 281 -16.86 -0.93 13.02
C ARG A 281 -16.35 -1.62 11.77
N LEU A 282 -15.04 -1.56 11.49
CA LEU A 282 -14.46 -2.29 10.36
C LEU A 282 -14.72 -3.80 10.48
N ARG A 283 -14.55 -4.37 11.68
CA ARG A 283 -14.84 -5.79 11.94
C ARG A 283 -16.29 -6.19 11.66
N LYS A 284 -17.23 -5.28 11.90
CA LYS A 284 -18.67 -5.45 11.68
C LYS A 284 -19.09 -5.19 10.23
N ALA A 285 -18.28 -4.45 9.46
CA ALA A 285 -18.62 -4.10 8.08
C ALA A 285 -18.83 -5.36 7.22
N PRO A 286 -19.79 -5.34 6.28
CA PRO A 286 -20.02 -6.44 5.34
C PRO A 286 -18.82 -6.55 4.40
N ALA A 287 -18.23 -7.74 4.29
CA ALA A 287 -17.06 -7.98 3.45
C ALA A 287 -17.33 -7.68 1.96
N ARG A 288 -18.57 -7.93 1.50
CA ARG A 288 -19.02 -7.62 0.14
C ARG A 288 -19.45 -6.16 -0.07
N GLY A 289 -19.26 -5.30 0.92
CA GLY A 289 -19.64 -3.89 0.85
C GLY A 289 -21.07 -3.63 1.33
N PHE A 290 -21.37 -2.37 1.63
CA PHE A 290 -22.69 -1.94 2.06
C PHE A 290 -23.65 -1.91 0.88
N ARG A 291 -24.91 -2.33 1.10
CA ARG A 291 -25.94 -2.21 0.06
C ARG A 291 -26.22 -0.72 -0.17
N SER A 292 -26.26 -0.28 -1.43
CA SER A 292 -26.69 1.07 -1.79
C SER A 292 -28.11 1.32 -1.28
N LYS A 293 -28.37 2.49 -0.71
CA LYS A 293 -29.74 2.90 -0.30
C LYS A 293 -30.68 3.14 -1.49
N THR A 294 -30.18 3.05 -2.72
CA THR A 294 -30.98 3.12 -3.96
C THR A 294 -31.25 1.70 -4.46
N PRO A 295 -32.51 1.27 -4.60
CA PRO A 295 -32.84 0.05 -5.32
C PRO A 295 -32.31 0.16 -6.75
N ALA A 296 -31.67 -0.89 -7.27
CA ALA A 296 -31.35 -0.96 -8.69
C ALA A 296 -32.65 -0.78 -9.50
N LEU A 297 -32.67 0.16 -10.44
CA LEU A 297 -33.74 0.24 -11.42
C LEU A 297 -33.82 -1.12 -12.15
N PRO A 298 -35.02 -1.69 -12.34
CA PRO A 298 -35.14 -2.95 -13.07
C PRO A 298 -34.57 -2.77 -14.48
N SER A 299 -33.69 -3.68 -14.88
CA SER A 299 -33.24 -3.80 -16.26
C SER A 299 -34.47 -4.11 -17.12
N GLY A 300 -34.92 -3.12 -17.91
CA GLY A 300 -35.89 -3.33 -18.97
C GLY A 300 -35.35 -4.36 -19.96
N GLY A 301 -36.20 -5.31 -20.34
CA GLY A 301 -35.89 -6.39 -21.29
C GLY A 301 -35.88 -5.95 -22.74
#